data_AF-A0A9E3JLN0-F1
#
_entry.id   AF-A0A9E3JLN0-F1
#
_cell.length_a   1.000
_cell.length_b   1.000
_cell.length_c   1.000
_cell.angle_alpha   90.00
_cell.angle_beta   90.00
_cell.angle_gamma   90.00
#
_symmetry.space_group_name_H-M   'P 1'
#
loop_
_entity.id
_entity.type
_entity.pdbx_description
1 polymer ?
#
loop_
_entity_poly.entity_id
_entity_poly.type
_entity_poly.pdbx_seq_one_letter_code
_entity_poly.pdbx_strand_id
1 'polypeptide(L)'
;MSRLRRVVPGALGLLAIVLLALPPAVAATVVLMPLWSRIEASTGIESVGHSGPATWCYVASWVGLSALLAALAARVARRRANARAARQAAAGRRQ
;
A
#
# COMPACT_ATOMS: atom_id res chain seq x y z
N MET A 1 -21.70 0.72 -20.73
CA MET A 1 -21.55 1.73 -19.65
C MET A 1 -21.55 1.15 -18.22
N SER A 2 -21.88 -0.13 -17.99
CA SER A 2 -22.02 -0.74 -16.64
C SER A 2 -20.72 -1.21 -15.96
N ARG A 3 -19.64 -1.51 -16.73
CA ARG A 3 -18.33 -1.89 -16.16
C ARG A 3 -17.55 -0.68 -15.62
N LEU A 4 -17.67 0.49 -16.26
CA LEU A 4 -16.96 1.72 -15.89
C LEU A 4 -17.30 2.19 -14.46
N ARG A 5 -18.59 2.16 -14.07
CA ARG A 5 -19.04 2.55 -12.71
C ARG A 5 -18.52 1.65 -11.59
N ARG A 6 -18.10 0.41 -11.89
CA ARG A 6 -17.56 -0.52 -10.90
C ARG A 6 -16.04 -0.38 -10.69
N VAL A 7 -15.31 0.08 -11.71
CA VAL A 7 -13.84 0.20 -11.67
C VAL A 7 -13.39 1.56 -11.11
N VAL A 8 -14.14 2.62 -11.40
CA VAL A 8 -13.82 4.00 -10.96
C VAL A 8 -13.61 4.13 -9.45
N PRO A 9 -14.45 3.55 -8.56
CA PRO A 9 -14.23 3.63 -7.12
C PRO A 9 -12.94 2.92 -6.67
N GLY A 10 -12.57 1.83 -7.34
CA GLY A 10 -11.33 1.09 -7.05
C GLY A 10 -10.09 1.87 -7.48
N ALA A 11 -10.13 2.48 -8.67
CA ALA A 11 -9.04 3.30 -9.18
C ALA A 11 -8.83 4.58 -8.35
N LEU A 12 -9.91 5.27 -7.98
CA LEU A 12 -9.85 6.43 -7.07
C LEU A 12 -9.31 6.04 -5.69
N GLY A 13 -9.73 4.90 -5.15
CA GLY A 13 -9.21 4.40 -3.88
C GLY A 13 -7.71 4.09 -3.94
N LEU A 14 -7.25 3.46 -5.03
CA LEU A 14 -5.83 3.18 -5.23
C LEU A 14 -5.02 4.47 -5.38
N LEU A 15 -5.51 5.43 -6.17
CA LEU A 15 -4.87 6.73 -6.33
C LEU A 15 -4.77 7.47 -4.99
N ALA A 16 -5.83 7.47 -4.19
CA ALA A 16 -5.81 8.07 -2.87
C ALA A 16 -4.77 7.41 -1.95
N ILE A 17 -4.64 6.07 -1.97
CA ILE A 17 -3.61 5.36 -1.21
C ILE A 17 -2.22 5.80 -1.63
N VAL A 18 -1.94 5.83 -2.94
CA VAL A 18 -0.64 6.19 -3.50
C VAL A 18 -0.26 7.63 -3.10
N LEU A 19 -1.19 8.58 -3.21
CA LEU A 19 -0.94 9.98 -2.85
C LEU A 19 -0.76 10.17 -1.34
N LEU A 20 -1.62 9.54 -0.52
CA LEU A 20 -1.54 9.64 0.94
C LEU A 20 -0.32 8.91 1.53
N ALA A 21 0.24 7.94 0.81
CA ALA A 21 1.47 7.26 1.21
C ALA A 21 2.72 8.14 1.06
N LEU A 22 2.66 9.27 0.34
CA LEU A 22 3.84 10.07 0.04
C LEU A 22 4.52 10.66 1.30
N PRO A 23 3.83 11.40 2.20
CA PRO A 23 4.47 11.91 3.42
C PRO A 23 5.05 10.82 4.34
N PRO A 24 4.32 9.74 4.69
CA PRO A 24 4.86 8.70 5.55
C PRO A 24 5.96 7.89 4.86
N ALA A 25 6.00 7.81 3.53
CA ALA A 25 7.10 7.17 2.81
C ALA A 25 8.42 7.94 2.95
N VAL A 26 8.39 9.28 2.96
CA VAL A 26 9.58 10.10 3.24
C VAL A 26 10.09 9.81 4.65
N ALA A 27 9.20 9.83 5.65
CA ALA A 27 9.56 9.50 7.03
C ALA A 27 10.11 8.06 7.15
N ALA A 28 9.45 7.09 6.51
CA ALA A 28 9.88 5.70 6.49
C ALA A 28 11.26 5.55 5.86
N THR A 29 11.57 6.30 4.79
CA THR A 29 12.89 6.26 4.15
C THR A 29 13.99 6.64 5.15
N VAL A 30 13.77 7.69 5.94
CA VAL A 30 14.72 8.14 6.98
C VAL A 30 14.80 7.14 8.14
N VAL A 31 13.67 6.61 8.60
CA VAL A 31 13.64 5.59 9.67
C VAL A 31 14.36 4.30 9.24
N LEU A 32 14.25 3.94 7.96
CA LEU A 32 14.90 2.78 7.36
C LEU A 32 16.35 3.05 6.95
N MET A 33 16.95 4.18 7.32
CA MET A 33 18.35 4.49 7.01
C MET A 33 19.34 3.37 7.37
N PRO A 34 19.24 2.69 8.54
CA PRO A 34 20.12 1.57 8.85
C PRO A 34 19.98 0.39 7.87
N LEU A 35 18.79 0.19 7.30
CA LEU A 35 18.54 -0.83 6.29
C LEU A 35 19.16 -0.42 4.95
N TRP A 36 18.99 0.84 4.53
CA TRP A 36 19.59 1.36 3.30
C TRP A 36 21.11 1.25 3.32
N SER A 37 21.76 1.61 4.44
CA SER A 37 23.21 1.45 4.59
C SER A 37 23.67 -0.01 4.48
N ARG A 38 22.88 -0.98 4.96
CA ARG A 38 23.19 -2.42 4.79
C ARG A 38 23.02 -2.89 3.35
N ILE A 39 22.03 -2.36 2.62
CA ILE A 39 21.82 -2.69 1.21
C ILE A 39 23.01 -2.20 0.41
N GLU A 40 23.46 -0.97 0.63
CA GLU A 40 24.65 -0.45 -0.01
C GLU A 40 25.89 -1.31 0.30
N ALA A 41 26.12 -1.62 1.58
CA ALA A 41 27.26 -2.44 1.98
C ALA A 41 27.25 -3.86 1.38
N SER A 42 26.07 -4.43 1.11
CA SER A 42 25.93 -5.79 0.58
C SER A 42 25.85 -5.86 -0.94
N THR A 43 25.37 -4.81 -1.60
CA THR A 43 25.11 -4.82 -3.05
C THR A 43 26.01 -3.86 -3.83
N GLY A 44 26.67 -2.91 -3.17
CA GLY A 44 27.39 -1.81 -3.80
C GLY A 44 26.47 -0.76 -4.45
N ILE A 45 25.15 -0.88 -4.33
CA ILE A 45 24.20 0.11 -4.87
C ILE A 45 24.15 1.28 -3.90
N GLU A 46 24.53 2.47 -4.38
CA GLU A 46 24.48 3.71 -3.61
C GLU A 46 23.06 3.95 -3.06
N SER A 47 22.90 3.79 -1.76
CA SER A 47 21.61 3.86 -1.05
C SER A 47 21.56 5.05 -0.10
N VAL A 48 22.71 5.43 0.48
CA VAL A 48 22.89 6.55 1.40
C VAL A 48 24.10 7.37 0.93
N GLY A 49 23.84 8.42 0.15
CA GLY A 49 24.87 9.34 -0.31
C GLY A 49 25.20 10.41 0.74
N HIS A 50 26.11 11.33 0.38
CA HIS A 50 26.57 12.42 1.24
C HIS A 50 25.46 13.33 1.79
N SER A 51 24.34 13.42 1.08
CA SER A 51 23.19 14.27 1.45
C SER A 51 22.00 13.46 2.00
N GLY A 52 22.21 12.18 2.31
CA GLY A 52 21.17 11.27 2.79
C GLY A 52 20.75 10.24 1.75
N PRO A 53 19.54 9.64 1.89
CA PRO A 53 19.10 8.54 1.03
C PRO A 53 19.07 8.92 -0.45
N ALA A 54 19.49 8.00 -1.31
CA ALA A 54 19.35 8.15 -2.76
C ALA A 54 17.87 8.22 -3.17
N THR A 55 17.57 8.84 -4.32
CA THR A 55 16.20 9.02 -4.81
C THR A 55 15.42 7.70 -4.89
N TRP A 56 16.07 6.61 -5.28
CA TRP A 56 15.41 5.32 -5.40
C TRP A 56 14.97 4.74 -4.04
N CYS A 57 15.63 5.09 -2.92
CA CYS A 57 15.22 4.70 -1.57
C CYS A 57 13.84 5.28 -1.22
N TYR A 58 13.59 6.52 -1.62
CA TYR A 58 12.27 7.16 -1.45
C TYR A 58 11.20 6.50 -2.32
N VAL A 59 11.52 6.22 -3.59
CA VAL A 59 10.61 5.53 -4.49
C VAL A 59 10.30 4.12 -3.99
N ALA A 60 11.30 3.36 -3.53
CA ALA A 60 11.13 2.02 -2.99
C ALA A 60 10.26 2.02 -1.73
N SER A 61 10.52 2.95 -0.80
CA SER A 61 9.71 3.13 0.40
C SER A 61 8.26 3.48 0.06
N TRP A 62 8.06 4.38 -0.90
CA TRP A 62 6.74 4.81 -1.34
C TRP A 62 5.95 3.69 -2.01
N VAL A 63 6.58 2.92 -2.90
CA VAL A 63 5.98 1.75 -3.55
C VAL A 63 5.64 0.68 -2.52
N GLY A 64 6.58 0.35 -1.62
CA GLY A 64 6.37 -0.65 -0.58
C GLY A 64 5.22 -0.30 0.35
N LEU A 65 5.16 0.95 0.83
CA LEU A 65 4.09 1.42 1.71
C LEU A 65 2.73 1.45 0.99
N SER A 66 2.70 1.93 -0.26
CA SER A 66 1.48 1.94 -1.08
C SER A 66 0.94 0.52 -1.30
N ALA A 67 1.82 -0.44 -1.60
CA ALA A 67 1.45 -1.84 -1.78
C ALA A 67 0.90 -2.46 -0.49
N LEU A 68 1.52 -2.19 0.66
CA LEU A 68 1.06 -2.67 1.96
C LEU A 68 -0.34 -2.13 2.30
N LEU A 69 -0.56 -0.82 2.11
CA LEU A 69 -1.85 -0.18 2.35
C LEU A 69 -2.93 -0.72 1.41
N ALA A 70 -2.61 -0.90 0.12
CA ALA A 70 -3.53 -1.49 -0.85
C ALA A 70 -3.91 -2.94 -0.48
N ALA A 71 -2.93 -3.75 -0.06
CA ALA A 71 -3.17 -5.12 0.38
C ALA A 71 -4.06 -5.18 1.63
N LEU A 72 -3.83 -4.28 2.60
CA LEU A 72 -4.66 -4.17 3.80
C LEU A 72 -6.09 -3.73 3.46
N ALA A 73 -6.25 -2.72 2.62
CA ALA A 73 -7.55 -2.25 2.15
C ALA A 73 -8.32 -3.38 1.44
N ALA A 74 -7.66 -4.12 0.56
CA ALA A 74 -8.25 -5.28 -0.12
C ALA A 74 -8.66 -6.38 0.88
N ARG A 75 -7.83 -6.66 1.89
CA ARG A 75 -8.16 -7.63 2.95
C ARG A 75 -9.39 -7.21 3.74
N VAL A 76 -9.49 -5.94 4.12
CA VAL A 76 -10.66 -5.40 4.84
C VAL A 76 -11.91 -5.45 3.97
N ALA A 77 -11.81 -5.06 2.71
CA ALA A 77 -12.94 -5.13 1.76
C ALA A 77 -13.46 -6.56 1.59
N ARG A 78 -12.56 -7.55 1.41
CA ARG A 78 -12.93 -8.97 1.32
C ARG A 78 -13.61 -9.47 2.59
N ARG A 79 -13.09 -9.14 3.77
CA ARG A 79 -13.72 -9.51 5.06
C ARG A 79 -15.13 -8.95 5.20
N ARG A 80 -15.34 -7.69 4.81
CA ARG A 80 -16.67 -7.05 4.84
C ARG A 80 -17.65 -7.72 3.87
N ALA A 81 -17.20 -8.09 2.67
CA ALA A 81 -18.03 -8.82 1.71
C ALA A 81 -18.46 -10.19 2.26
N ASN A 82 -17.53 -10.96 2.82
CA ASN A 82 -17.82 -12.28 3.39
C ASN A 82 -18.80 -12.19 4.58
N ALA A 83 -18.62 -11.20 5.47
CA ALA A 83 -19.52 -10.98 6.59
C ALA A 83 -20.95 -10.60 6.14
N ARG A 84 -21.09 -9.81 5.07
CA ARG A 84 -22.39 -9.48 4.47
C ARG A 84 -23.07 -10.71 3.89
N ALA A 85 -22.34 -11.54 3.14
CA ALA A 85 -22.86 -12.79 2.59
C ALA A 85 -23.33 -13.76 3.68
N ALA A 86 -22.55 -13.91 4.76
CA ALA A 86 -22.91 -14.75 5.90
C ALA A 86 -24.20 -14.29 6.59
N ARG A 87 -24.40 -12.96 6.76
CA ARG A 87 -25.63 -12.38 7.32
C ARG A 87 -26.85 -12.64 6.44
N GLN A 88 -26.70 -12.51 5.11
CA GLN A 88 -27.78 -12.81 4.16
C GLN A 88 -28.17 -14.29 4.19
N ALA A 89 -27.19 -15.20 4.23
CA ALA A 89 -27.45 -16.63 4.36
C ALA A 89 -28.15 -16.99 5.69
N ALA A 90 -27.82 -16.29 6.78
CA ALA A 90 -28.49 -16.47 8.07
C ALA A 90 -29.94 -15.92 8.08
N ALA A 91 -30.20 -14.82 7.38
CA ALA A 91 -31.54 -14.24 7.25
C ALA A 91 -32.45 -15.08 6.35
N GLY A 92 -31.93 -15.58 5.22
CA GLY A 92 -32.71 -16.42 4.29
C GLY A 92 -33.07 -17.81 4.85
N ARG A 93 -32.35 -18.31 5.84
CA ARG A 93 -32.69 -19.57 6.55
C ARG A 93 -33.79 -19.43 7.61
N ARG A 94 -34.26 -18.20 7.88
CA ARG A 94 -35.37 -17.94 8.82
C ARG A 94 -36.72 -17.80 8.12
N GLN A 95 -36.74 -17.88 6.78
CA GLN A 95 -37.95 -17.96 5.95
C GLN A 95 -38.18 -19.41 5.56
#